data_AF-A0A087TFI2-F1
#
_entry.id   AF-A0A087TFI2-F1
#
_cell.length_a   1.000
_cell.length_b   1.000
_cell.length_c   1.000
_cell.angle_alpha   90.00
_cell.angle_beta   90.00
_cell.angle_gamma   90.00
#
_symmetry.space_group_name_H-M   'P 1'
#
loop_
_entity.id
_entity.type
_entity.pdbx_description
1 polymer ?
#
loop_
_entity_poly.entity_id
_entity_poly.type
_entity_poly.pdbx_seq_one_letter_code
_entity_poly.pdbx_strand_id
1 'polypeptide(L)'
;MEDLIAKLKLKRKVFRIAVSKILKKIETELNKDISINVNVLAENLDQLNEKSKVLKDLHTQIERDVKLETKEFELEITMVLEYDEKIQLWQFRGKKKLKELNKLENPDNENRN
;
A
#
# COMPACT_ATOMS: atom_id res chain seq x y z
N MET A 1 -2.37 27.67 12.01
CA MET A 1 -2.94 26.31 12.17
C MET A 1 -3.52 25.81 10.84
N GLU A 2 -4.34 26.61 10.16
CA GLU A 2 -4.91 26.27 8.84
C GLU A 2 -3.87 26.00 7.74
N ASP A 3 -2.79 26.80 7.66
CA ASP A 3 -1.70 26.60 6.68
C ASP A 3 -0.97 25.26 6.87
N LEU A 4 -0.82 24.79 8.11
CA LEU A 4 -0.21 23.48 8.41
C LEU A 4 -1.12 22.33 7.97
N ILE A 5 -2.41 22.42 8.29
CA ILE A 5 -3.41 21.40 7.89
C ILE A 5 -3.50 21.32 6.36
N ALA A 6 -3.49 22.46 5.66
CA ALA A 6 -3.48 22.50 4.20
C ALA A 6 -2.23 21.80 3.61
N LYS A 7 -1.04 22.06 4.18
CA LYS A 7 0.21 21.38 3.79
C LYS A 7 0.15 19.87 4.05
N LEU A 8 -0.40 19.43 5.18
CA LEU A 8 -0.57 18.02 5.50
C LEU A 8 -1.54 17.33 4.53
N LYS A 9 -2.68 17.95 4.23
CA LYS A 9 -3.65 17.45 3.24
C LYS A 9 -3.03 17.35 1.84
N LEU A 10 -2.21 18.33 1.44
CA LEU A 10 -1.48 18.29 0.17
C LEU A 10 -0.46 17.14 0.15
N LYS A 11 0.34 16.99 1.22
CA LYS A 11 1.32 15.90 1.33
C LYS A 11 0.62 14.54 1.26
N ARG A 12 -0.47 14.35 1.99
CA ARG A 12 -1.32 13.14 1.91
C ARG A 12 -1.76 12.86 0.47
N LYS A 13 -2.26 13.88 -0.25
CA LYS A 13 -2.68 13.73 -1.66
C LYS A 13 -1.53 13.22 -2.54
N VAL A 14 -0.33 13.77 -2.39
CA VAL A 14 0.86 13.34 -3.13
C VAL A 14 1.21 11.88 -2.82
N PHE A 15 1.21 11.49 -1.54
CA PHE A 15 1.48 10.11 -1.14
C PHE A 15 0.41 9.14 -1.64
N ARG A 16 -0.89 9.50 -1.58
CA ARG A 16 -1.98 8.68 -2.12
C ARG A 16 -1.84 8.44 -3.63
N ILE A 17 -1.39 9.44 -4.38
CA ILE A 17 -1.10 9.28 -5.82
C ILE A 17 0.09 8.33 -6.02
N ALA A 18 1.16 8.50 -5.26
CA ALA A 18 2.35 7.64 -5.36
C ALA A 18 2.03 6.17 -5.02
N VAL A 19 1.32 5.93 -3.92
CA VAL A 19 0.84 4.60 -3.52
C VAL A 19 -0.07 4.00 -4.60
N SER A 20 -1.00 4.77 -5.15
CA SER A 20 -1.88 4.29 -6.22
C SER A 20 -1.11 3.87 -7.48
N LYS A 21 -0.04 4.58 -7.83
CA LYS A 21 0.84 4.19 -8.96
C LYS A 21 1.55 2.87 -8.68
N ILE A 22 2.04 2.66 -7.45
CA ILE A 22 2.70 1.41 -7.06
C ILE A 22 1.70 0.25 -7.05
N LEU A 23 0.49 0.45 -6.53
CA LEU A 23 -0.58 -0.55 -6.57
C LEU A 23 -0.87 -0.99 -8.00
N LYS A 24 -0.98 -0.04 -8.95
CA LYS A 24 -1.16 -0.36 -10.37
C LYS A 24 0.00 -1.16 -10.96
N LYS A 25 1.25 -0.85 -10.58
CA LYS A 25 2.42 -1.63 -11.02
C LYS A 25 2.36 -3.06 -10.51
N ILE A 26 2.04 -3.26 -9.23
CA ILE A 26 1.88 -4.59 -8.63
C ILE A 26 0.74 -5.35 -9.30
N GLU A 27 -0.41 -4.72 -9.46
CA GLU A 27 -1.57 -5.30 -10.15
C GLU A 27 -1.23 -5.71 -11.59
N THR A 28 -0.54 -4.83 -12.32
CA THR A 28 -0.10 -5.11 -13.69
C THR A 28 0.88 -6.27 -13.73
N GLU A 29 1.87 -6.30 -12.83
CA GLU A 29 2.84 -7.40 -12.74
C GLU A 29 2.17 -8.73 -12.43
N LEU A 30 1.24 -8.76 -11.46
CA LEU A 30 0.54 -9.97 -11.04
C LEU A 30 -0.46 -10.49 -12.07
N ASN A 31 -0.98 -9.62 -12.94
CA ASN A 31 -1.93 -9.98 -14.01
C ASN A 31 -1.24 -10.29 -15.34
N LYS A 32 0.10 -10.35 -15.40
CA LYS A 32 0.79 -10.80 -16.61
C LYS A 32 0.48 -12.27 -16.87
N ASP A 33 0.07 -12.58 -18.10
CA ASP A 33 -0.10 -13.96 -18.57
C ASP A 33 1.24 -14.71 -18.75
N ILE A 34 2.36 -13.97 -18.74
CA ILE A 34 3.74 -14.45 -18.88
C ILE A 34 4.37 -14.60 -17.48
N SER A 35 5.61 -15.09 -17.42
CA SER A 35 6.45 -15.10 -16.22
C SER A 35 6.51 -13.73 -15.52
N ILE A 36 6.24 -13.74 -14.22
CA ILE A 36 6.33 -12.58 -13.33
C ILE A 36 7.79 -12.27 -13.04
N ASN A 37 8.15 -10.99 -13.11
CA ASN A 37 9.48 -10.56 -12.68
C ASN A 37 9.51 -10.41 -11.15
N VAL A 38 10.15 -11.39 -10.49
CA VAL A 38 10.28 -11.47 -9.01
C VAL A 38 10.90 -10.21 -8.42
N ASN A 39 11.98 -9.70 -9.03
CA ASN A 39 12.68 -8.51 -8.53
C ASN A 39 11.80 -7.26 -8.62
N VAL A 40 11.13 -7.07 -9.75
CA VAL A 40 10.21 -5.93 -9.95
C VAL A 40 9.04 -6.01 -8.97
N LEU A 41 8.49 -7.20 -8.73
CA LEU A 41 7.41 -7.38 -7.76
C LEU A 41 7.88 -7.08 -6.33
N ALA A 42 9.06 -7.57 -5.93
CA ALA A 42 9.66 -7.34 -4.63
C ALA A 42 9.95 -5.84 -4.38
N GLU A 43 10.61 -5.16 -5.32
CA GLU A 43 10.91 -3.73 -5.21
C GLU A 43 9.64 -2.88 -5.09
N ASN A 44 8.60 -3.19 -5.88
CA ASN A 44 7.34 -2.47 -5.79
C ASN A 44 6.62 -2.74 -4.45
N LEU A 45 6.73 -3.95 -3.88
CA LEU A 45 6.16 -4.26 -2.56
C LEU A 45 6.89 -3.51 -1.44
N ASP A 46 8.21 -3.39 -1.50
CA ASP A 46 8.99 -2.64 -0.52
C ASP A 46 8.64 -1.16 -0.56
N GLN A 47 8.59 -0.58 -1.77
CA GLN A 47 8.13 0.80 -1.96
C GLN A 47 6.68 1.00 -1.48
N LEU A 48 5.80 0.02 -1.69
CA LEU A 48 4.42 0.07 -1.21
C LEU A 48 4.39 0.12 0.32
N ASN A 49 5.15 -0.75 1.00
CA ASN A 49 5.22 -0.81 2.47
C ASN A 49 5.72 0.51 3.08
N GLU A 50 6.80 1.08 2.52
CA GLU A 50 7.36 2.34 3.00
C GLU A 50 6.38 3.49 2.82
N LYS A 51 5.82 3.64 1.62
CA LYS A 51 4.92 4.77 1.32
C LYS A 51 3.57 4.63 2.00
N SER A 52 3.05 3.41 2.19
CA SER A 52 1.81 3.19 2.94
C SER A 52 1.97 3.52 4.42
N LYS A 53 3.15 3.25 5.00
CA LYS A 53 3.44 3.63 6.39
C LYS A 53 3.41 5.15 6.56
N VAL A 54 4.10 5.88 5.68
CA VAL A 54 4.08 7.36 5.71
C VAL A 54 2.68 7.91 5.47
N LEU A 55 1.90 7.30 4.57
CA LEU A 55 0.52 7.71 4.32
C LEU A 55 -0.37 7.51 5.56
N LYS A 56 -0.23 6.38 6.26
CA LYS A 56 -0.92 6.10 7.51
C LYS A 56 -0.57 7.11 8.60
N ASP A 57 0.72 7.43 8.76
CA ASP A 57 1.17 8.44 9.73
C ASP A 57 0.56 9.82 9.43
N LEU A 58 0.43 10.18 8.14
CA LEU A 58 -0.26 11.41 7.72
C LEU A 58 -1.76 11.38 8.00
N HIS A 59 -2.44 10.25 7.81
CA HIS A 59 -3.85 10.10 8.18
C HIS A 59 -4.04 10.35 9.68
N THR A 60 -3.27 9.67 10.52
CA THR A 60 -3.35 9.84 11.98
C THR A 60 -2.99 11.26 12.41
N GLN A 61 -2.02 11.91 11.76
CA GLN A 61 -1.71 13.31 12.06
C GLN A 61 -2.87 14.25 11.70
N ILE A 62 -3.47 14.09 10.52
CA ILE A 62 -4.60 14.91 10.08
C ILE A 62 -5.83 14.68 10.97
N GLU A 63 -6.14 13.44 11.33
CA GLU A 63 -7.24 13.11 12.24
C GLU A 63 -7.07 13.76 13.62
N ARG A 64 -5.85 13.79 14.16
CA ARG A 64 -5.56 14.47 15.44
C ARG A 64 -5.69 15.99 15.35
N ASP A 65 -5.22 16.57 14.25
CA ASP A 65 -5.14 18.03 14.08
C ASP A 65 -6.48 18.63 13.61
N VAL A 66 -7.27 17.87 12.86
CA VAL A 66 -8.60 18.25 12.36
C VAL A 66 -9.65 17.68 13.33
N LYS A 67 -9.85 18.37 14.45
CA LYS A 67 -10.94 18.08 15.40
C LYS A 67 -12.29 18.54 14.86
N LEU A 68 -12.81 17.89 13.82
CA LEU A 68 -14.10 18.23 13.23
C LEU A 68 -14.96 16.97 13.11
N GLU A 69 -15.82 16.75 14.10
CA GLU A 69 -16.89 15.75 14.05
C GLU A 69 -18.00 16.26 13.12
N THR A 70 -17.82 16.07 11.82
CA THR A 70 -18.83 16.37 10.79
C THR A 70 -19.06 15.14 9.91
N LYS A 71 -20.21 15.07 9.23
CA LYS A 71 -20.50 14.01 8.26
C LYS A 71 -19.44 13.91 7.15
N GLU A 72 -18.77 15.02 6.82
CA GLU A 72 -17.66 15.04 5.86
C GLU A 72 -16.44 14.26 6.36
N PHE A 73 -16.17 14.32 7.66
CA PHE A 73 -15.08 13.58 8.30
C PHE A 73 -15.36 12.07 8.35
N GLU A 74 -16.59 11.64 8.61
CA GLU A 74 -16.99 10.22 8.56
C GLU A 74 -16.80 9.61 7.17
N LEU A 75 -17.18 10.35 6.12
CA LEU A 75 -16.94 9.95 4.73
C LEU A 75 -15.44 9.87 4.43
N GLU A 76 -14.66 10.82 4.93
CA GLU A 76 -13.21 10.85 4.75
C GLU A 76 -12.54 9.64 5.42
N ILE A 77 -12.92 9.29 6.65
CA ILE A 77 -12.45 8.09 7.35
C ILE A 77 -12.81 6.83 6.56
N THR A 78 -14.05 6.71 6.10
CA THR A 78 -14.50 5.55 5.31
C THR A 78 -13.64 5.39 4.05
N MET A 79 -13.40 6.47 3.31
CA MET A 79 -12.53 6.45 2.13
C MET A 79 -11.07 6.10 2.45
N VAL A 80 -10.58 6.44 3.65
CA VAL A 80 -9.24 6.05 4.11
C VAL A 80 -9.19 4.55 4.40
N LEU A 81 -10.18 4.01 5.12
CA LEU A 81 -10.27 2.60 5.46
C LEU A 81 -10.35 1.71 4.21
N GLU A 82 -11.25 2.02 3.27
CA GLU A 82 -11.36 1.29 2.00
C GLU A 82 -10.04 1.29 1.21
N TYR A 83 -9.31 2.42 1.25
CA TYR A 83 -8.03 2.52 0.57
C TYR A 83 -6.93 1.73 1.27
N ASP A 84 -6.91 1.71 2.60
CA ASP A 84 -5.98 0.91 3.40
C ASP A 84 -6.24 -0.59 3.21
N GLU A 85 -7.50 -1.02 3.15
CA GLU A 85 -7.88 -2.40 2.80
C GLU A 85 -7.36 -2.78 1.41
N LYS A 86 -7.50 -1.88 0.43
CA LYS A 86 -6.94 -2.11 -0.91
C LYS A 86 -5.42 -2.25 -0.89
N ILE A 87 -4.71 -1.42 -0.11
CA ILE A 87 -3.25 -1.53 0.06
C ILE A 87 -2.89 -2.91 0.65
N GLN A 88 -3.55 -3.29 1.75
CA GLN A 88 -3.30 -4.55 2.43
C GLN A 88 -3.55 -5.76 1.52
N LEU A 89 -4.64 -5.74 0.75
CA LEU A 89 -4.97 -6.80 -0.20
C LEU A 89 -3.84 -7.01 -1.22
N TRP A 90 -3.33 -5.93 -1.81
CA TRP A 90 -2.27 -6.04 -2.82
C TRP A 90 -0.90 -6.38 -2.21
N GLN A 91 -0.60 -5.90 -1.01
CA GLN A 91 0.58 -6.35 -0.24
C GLN A 91 0.50 -7.86 0.02
N PHE A 92 -0.66 -8.36 0.45
CA PHE A 92 -0.87 -9.78 0.70
C PHE A 92 -0.70 -10.60 -0.58
N ARG A 93 -1.37 -10.21 -1.67
CA ARG A 93 -1.28 -10.90 -2.97
C ARG A 93 0.15 -10.96 -3.48
N GLY A 94 0.86 -9.83 -3.46
CA GLY A 94 2.25 -9.78 -3.92
C GLY A 94 3.18 -10.64 -3.05
N LYS A 95 3.08 -10.55 -1.71
CA LYS A 95 3.88 -11.39 -0.80
C LYS A 95 3.58 -12.88 -0.98
N LYS A 96 2.31 -13.25 -1.16
CA LYS A 96 1.92 -14.64 -1.42
C LYS A 96 2.56 -15.14 -2.71
N LYS A 97 2.50 -14.35 -3.78
CA LYS A 97 3.09 -14.71 -5.07
C LYS A 97 4.61 -14.89 -5.00
N LEU A 98 5.32 -13.99 -4.32
CA LEU A 98 6.77 -14.14 -4.10
C LEU A 98 7.10 -15.44 -3.36
N LYS A 99 6.32 -15.80 -2.33
CA LYS A 99 6.51 -17.07 -1.63
C LYS A 99 6.30 -18.29 -2.53
N GLU A 100 5.28 -18.26 -3.39
CA GLU A 100 5.02 -19.33 -4.36
C GLU A 100 6.19 -19.49 -5.34
N LEU A 101 6.69 -18.38 -5.89
CA LEU A 101 7.81 -18.39 -6.84
C LEU A 101 9.10 -18.90 -6.18
N ASN A 102 9.41 -18.46 -4.96
CA ASN A 102 10.59 -18.91 -4.23
C ASN A 102 10.52 -20.41 -3.85
N LYS A 103 9.32 -20.96 -3.59
CA LYS A 103 9.13 -22.40 -3.36
C LYS A 103 9.38 -23.22 -4.62
N LEU A 104 8.97 -22.72 -5.79
CA LEU A 104 9.21 -23.38 -7.07
C LEU A 104 10.69 -23.41 -7.44
N GLU A 105 11.46 -22.40 -7.03
CA GLU A 105 12.92 -22.36 -7.25
C GLU A 105 13.72 -23.26 -6.28
N ASN A 106 13.15 -23.64 -5.13
CA ASN A 106 13.81 -24.51 -4.12
C ASN A 106 12.87 -25.61 -3.60
N PRO A 107 12.51 -26.62 -4.43
CA PRO A 107 11.61 -27.70 -4.02
C PRO A 107 12.19 -28.63 -2.95
N ASP A 108 13.52 -28.70 -2.80
CA ASP A 108 14.20 -29.66 -1.91
C ASP A 108 14.29 -29.25 -0.43
N ASN A 109 13.78 -28.08 -0.05
CA ASN A 109 13.84 -27.60 1.35
C ASN A 109 12.69 -28.12 2.24
N GLU A 110 11.74 -28.91 1.71
CA GLU A 110 10.65 -29.50 2.51
C GLU A 110 10.96 -30.93 3.03
N ASN A 111 12.08 -31.56 2.65
CA ASN A 111 12.44 -32.95 3.05
C ASN A 111 13.71 -33.08 3.92
N ARG A 112 13.95 -32.13 4.83
CA ARG A 112 14.95 -32.31 5.90
C ARG A 112 14.32 -32.07 7.27
N ASN A 113 13.59 -33.07 7.75
CA ASN A 113 13.30 -33.28 9.17
C ASN A 113 13.33 -34.77 9.46
#